data_AF-A0A7S0B431-F1
#
_entry.id   AF-A0A7S0B431-F1
#
_cell.length_a   1.000
_cell.length_b   1.000
_cell.length_c   1.000
_cell.angle_alpha   90.00
_cell.angle_beta   90.00
_cell.angle_gamma   90.00
#
_symmetry.space_group_name_H-M   'P 1'
#
loop_
_entity.id
_entity.type
_entity.pdbx_description
1 polymer ?
#
loop_
_entity_poly.entity_id
_entity_poly.type
_entity_poly.pdbx_seq_one_letter_code
_entity_poly.pdbx_strand_id
1 'polypeptide(L)'
;MQECGTVGVFSAADTRFGLRSQTHFTALAKLVSRGVVSKLDFSGNFLRLEGCEKLGLAIAESEQLTSLDLSHNAVDAIDAGPSEQDCKDASAFAPMLLICEGLARNTSLQHVALAHCSLGYAADFLL
;
A
#
# COMPACT_ATOMS: atom_id res chain seq x y z
N MET A 1 -31.34 -0.33 1.84
CA MET A 1 -29.92 -0.36 1.45
C MET A 1 -29.17 0.24 2.62
N GLN A 2 -28.33 -0.55 3.27
CA GLN A 2 -27.77 -0.21 4.58
C GLN A 2 -26.68 0.84 4.37
N GLU A 3 -26.94 2.07 4.81
CA GLU A 3 -25.93 3.13 4.91
C GLU A 3 -24.94 2.73 6.00
N CYS A 4 -23.98 1.88 5.65
CA CYS A 4 -22.80 1.65 6.46
C CYS A 4 -22.02 2.97 6.42
N GLY A 5 -22.05 3.73 7.53
CA GLY A 5 -21.45 5.06 7.60
C GLY A 5 -20.05 5.06 7.00
N THR A 6 -19.87 5.82 5.92
CA THR A 6 -18.59 6.02 5.27
C THR A 6 -17.75 6.91 6.16
N VAL A 7 -16.64 6.36 6.68
CA VAL A 7 -15.59 7.15 7.33
C VAL A 7 -14.87 7.86 6.19
N GLY A 8 -15.41 9.00 5.73
CA GLY A 8 -14.91 9.68 4.54
C GLY A 8 -13.40 9.94 4.56
N VAL A 9 -12.83 10.16 5.75
CA VAL A 9 -11.38 10.34 5.93
C VAL A 9 -10.88 9.41 7.03
N PHE A 10 -9.88 8.60 6.70
CA PHE A 10 -9.15 7.79 7.66
C PHE A 10 -7.65 8.14 7.59
N SER A 11 -7.11 8.63 8.71
CA SER A 11 -5.67 8.89 8.84
C SER A 11 -5.10 8.01 9.95
N ALA A 12 -4.00 7.33 9.63
CA ALA A 12 -3.17 6.57 10.55
C ALA A 12 -1.68 6.95 10.36
N ALA A 13 -1.43 8.21 10.03
CA ALA A 13 -0.08 8.73 9.83
C ALA A 13 0.79 8.59 11.08
N ASP A 14 2.06 8.25 10.89
CA ASP A 14 3.08 8.17 11.95
C ASP A 14 2.71 7.26 13.13
N THR A 15 1.91 6.21 12.89
CA THR A 15 1.47 5.29 13.95
C THR A 15 2.41 4.11 14.19
N ARG A 16 3.52 4.04 13.44
CA ARG A 16 4.44 2.89 13.39
C ARG A 16 3.74 1.60 12.95
N PHE A 17 2.65 1.71 12.19
CA PHE A 17 1.91 0.57 11.68
C PHE A 17 2.82 -0.26 10.76
N GLY A 18 2.72 -1.59 10.84
CA GLY A 18 3.57 -2.49 10.06
C GLY A 18 4.96 -2.73 10.65
N LEU A 19 5.41 -1.96 11.66
CA LEU A 19 6.75 -2.11 12.24
C LEU A 19 6.97 -3.52 12.79
N ARG A 20 6.02 -4.00 13.60
CA ARG A 20 6.09 -5.31 14.28
C ARG A 20 5.52 -6.46 13.47
N SER A 21 4.56 -6.20 12.57
CA SER A 21 3.87 -7.21 11.78
C SER A 21 3.12 -6.57 10.61
N GLN A 22 3.18 -7.19 9.44
CA GLN A 22 2.41 -6.81 8.24
C GLN A 22 1.01 -7.48 8.18
N THR A 23 0.69 -8.39 9.10
CA THR A 23 -0.60 -9.13 9.09
C THR A 23 -1.82 -8.22 9.19
N HIS A 24 -1.69 -7.07 9.86
CA HIS A 24 -2.79 -6.12 10.06
C HIS A 24 -3.16 -5.32 8.81
N PHE A 25 -2.32 -5.34 7.74
CA PHE A 25 -2.69 -4.74 6.46
C PHE A 25 -3.91 -5.41 5.82
N THR A 26 -4.24 -6.66 6.19
CA THR A 26 -5.49 -7.31 5.75
C THR A 26 -6.72 -6.54 6.20
N ALA A 27 -6.70 -5.97 7.41
CA ALA A 27 -7.81 -5.17 7.92
C ALA A 27 -7.90 -3.82 7.18
N LEU A 28 -6.76 -3.19 6.92
CA LEU A 28 -6.68 -1.95 6.14
C LEU A 28 -7.18 -2.14 4.71
N ALA A 29 -6.70 -3.19 4.02
CA ALA A 29 -7.14 -3.57 2.68
C ALA A 29 -8.65 -3.75 2.61
N LYS A 30 -9.25 -4.44 3.60
CA LYS A 30 -10.70 -4.60 3.69
C LYS A 30 -11.46 -3.28 3.90
N LEU A 31 -10.88 -2.30 4.59
CA LEU A 31 -11.51 -0.98 4.74
C LEU A 31 -11.55 -0.23 3.39
N VAL A 32 -10.46 -0.33 2.63
CA VAL A 32 -10.31 0.30 1.31
C VAL A 32 -11.21 -0.36 0.26
N SER A 33 -11.20 -1.69 0.16
CA SER A 33 -12.00 -2.41 -0.85
C SER A 33 -13.50 -2.35 -0.59
N ARG A 34 -13.93 -2.24 0.68
CA ARG A 34 -15.34 -2.03 1.02
C ARG A 34 -15.86 -0.62 0.70
N GLY A 35 -14.99 0.30 0.27
CA GLY A 35 -15.36 1.69 -0.01
C GLY A 35 -15.82 2.46 1.22
N VAL A 36 -15.38 2.05 2.42
CA VAL A 36 -15.71 2.75 3.67
C VAL A 36 -14.98 4.10 3.76
N VAL A 37 -13.81 4.18 3.13
CA VAL A 37 -12.91 5.35 3.14
C VAL A 37 -12.80 5.97 1.75
N SER A 38 -12.89 7.29 1.66
CA SER A 38 -12.64 8.03 0.42
C SER A 38 -11.31 8.79 0.43
N LYS A 39 -10.73 9.01 1.61
CA LYS A 39 -9.36 9.51 1.78
C LYS A 39 -8.63 8.65 2.79
N LEU A 40 -7.48 8.13 2.38
CA LEU A 40 -6.58 7.35 3.22
C LEU A 40 -5.25 8.09 3.35
N ASP A 41 -4.89 8.43 4.58
CA ASP A 41 -3.55 8.88 4.93
C ASP A 41 -2.87 7.82 5.79
N PHE A 42 -1.83 7.23 5.21
CA PHE A 42 -1.04 6.17 5.82
C PHE A 42 0.46 6.52 5.83
N SER A 43 0.77 7.81 5.76
CA SER A 43 2.15 8.30 5.71
C SER A 43 2.94 7.97 7.00
N GLY A 44 4.27 7.90 6.92
CA GLY A 44 5.13 7.71 8.09
C GLY A 44 5.02 6.32 8.76
N ASN A 45 4.70 5.28 8.00
CA ASN A 45 4.54 3.92 8.51
C ASN A 45 5.55 2.93 7.89
N PHE A 46 5.34 1.63 8.14
CA PHE A 46 6.21 0.56 7.65
C PHE A 46 5.40 -0.34 6.71
N LEU A 47 5.30 0.07 5.45
CA LEU A 47 4.65 -0.69 4.39
C LEU A 47 5.68 -1.57 3.69
N ARG A 48 5.77 -2.86 4.04
CA ARG A 48 6.67 -3.84 3.40
C ARG A 48 5.91 -4.66 2.35
N LEU A 49 6.57 -5.67 1.76
CA LEU A 49 6.02 -6.53 0.69
C LEU A 49 4.58 -6.99 0.94
N GLU A 50 4.31 -7.71 2.03
CA GLU A 50 2.97 -8.24 2.33
C GLU A 50 1.92 -7.11 2.49
N GLY A 51 2.34 -5.95 3.02
CA GLY A 51 1.50 -4.77 3.11
C GLY A 51 1.17 -4.17 1.74
N CYS A 52 2.18 -4.05 0.88
CA CYS A 52 2.04 -3.58 -0.50
C CYS A 52 1.13 -4.47 -1.34
N GLU A 53 1.30 -5.80 -1.27
CA GLU A 53 0.46 -6.76 -2.01
C GLU A 53 -1.01 -6.57 -1.67
N LYS A 54 -1.34 -6.56 -0.37
CA LYS A 54 -2.72 -6.44 0.10
C LYS A 54 -3.31 -5.08 -0.23
N LEU A 55 -2.53 -4.02 -0.07
CA LEU A 55 -3.00 -2.67 -0.32
C LEU A 55 -3.16 -2.39 -1.82
N GLY A 56 -2.24 -2.87 -2.67
CA GLY A 56 -2.32 -2.74 -4.12
C GLY A 56 -3.59 -3.39 -4.68
N LEU A 57 -3.91 -4.62 -4.25
CA LEU A 57 -5.16 -5.29 -4.60
C LEU A 57 -6.39 -4.50 -4.14
N ALA A 58 -6.40 -4.02 -2.89
CA ALA A 58 -7.51 -3.26 -2.37
C ALA A 58 -7.71 -1.91 -3.08
N ILE A 59 -6.63 -1.25 -3.47
CA ILE A 59 -6.67 -0.03 -4.28
C ILE A 59 -7.31 -0.34 -5.64
N ALA A 60 -6.91 -1.42 -6.31
CA ALA A 60 -7.47 -1.81 -7.61
C ALA A 60 -8.99 -2.04 -7.56
N GLU A 61 -9.50 -2.57 -6.44
CA GLU A 61 -10.93 -2.85 -6.23
C GLU A 61 -11.74 -1.65 -5.71
N SER A 62 -11.08 -0.58 -5.26
CA SER A 62 -11.77 0.53 -4.60
C SER A 62 -12.37 1.51 -5.60
N GLU A 63 -13.69 1.70 -5.54
CA GLU A 63 -14.41 2.68 -6.35
C GLU A 63 -14.63 4.02 -5.63
N GLN A 64 -14.34 4.09 -4.32
CA GLN A 64 -14.64 5.26 -3.48
C GLN A 64 -13.39 6.04 -3.04
N LEU A 65 -12.20 5.45 -3.17
CA LEU A 65 -10.95 6.06 -2.74
C LEU A 65 -10.51 7.16 -3.71
N THR A 66 -10.58 8.41 -3.28
CA THR A 66 -10.23 9.60 -4.09
C THR A 66 -8.85 10.17 -3.76
N SER A 67 -8.35 9.90 -2.55
CA SER A 67 -7.06 10.40 -2.07
C SER A 67 -6.30 9.31 -1.31
N LEU A 68 -5.02 9.13 -1.64
CA LEU A 68 -4.12 8.18 -1.00
C LEU A 68 -2.78 8.86 -0.68
N ASP A 69 -2.38 8.87 0.58
CA ASP A 69 -1.04 9.27 1.00
C ASP A 69 -0.30 8.09 1.62
N LEU A 70 0.78 7.67 0.98
CA LEU A 70 1.71 6.64 1.46
C LEU A 70 3.10 7.21 1.74
N SER A 71 3.24 8.54 1.81
CA SER A 71 4.54 9.19 1.93
C SER A 71 5.31 8.70 3.17
N HIS A 72 6.64 8.70 3.11
CA HIS A 72 7.51 8.33 4.22
C HIS A 72 7.25 6.91 4.75
N ASN A 73 6.83 5.98 3.89
CA ASN A 73 6.76 4.56 4.25
C ASN A 73 8.10 3.85 4.03
N ALA A 74 8.53 3.07 5.02
CA ALA A 74 9.74 2.26 4.92
C ALA A 74 9.47 0.97 4.13
N VAL A 75 9.69 1.03 2.81
CA VAL A 75 9.42 -0.09 1.88
C VAL A 75 10.59 -1.08 1.77
N ASP A 76 11.80 -0.64 2.11
CA ASP A 76 13.07 -1.37 1.93
C ASP A 76 13.49 -2.25 3.13
N ALA A 77 12.64 -2.35 4.15
CA ALA A 77 12.96 -3.19 5.30
C ALA A 77 12.74 -4.67 4.92
N ILE A 78 13.78 -5.33 4.42
CA ILE A 78 13.85 -6.78 4.29
C ILE A 78 13.51 -7.37 5.68
N ASP A 79 12.37 -8.06 5.80
CA ASP A 79 12.12 -8.92 6.96
C ASP A 79 13.28 -9.94 6.96
N ALA A 80 14.14 -9.90 7.98
CA ALA A 80 15.31 -10.74 8.04
C ALA A 80 14.94 -12.25 8.11
N GLY A 81 14.87 -12.92 6.95
CA GLY A 81 14.98 -14.38 6.74
C GLY A 81 13.96 -15.02 5.77
N PRO A 82 14.28 -16.12 5.05
CA PRO A 82 15.49 -16.96 5.15
C PRO A 82 16.51 -16.73 4.00
N SER A 83 17.79 -16.83 4.36
CA SER A 83 18.96 -17.24 3.56
C SER A 83 19.06 -16.80 2.09
N GLU A 84 20.16 -16.11 1.78
CA GLU A 84 20.67 -15.72 0.45
C GLU A 84 20.96 -16.89 -0.53
N GLN A 85 20.36 -18.07 -0.35
CA GLN A 85 20.67 -19.27 -1.14
C GLN A 85 19.66 -19.59 -2.25
N ASP A 86 18.50 -18.93 -2.31
CA ASP A 86 17.50 -19.11 -3.39
C ASP A 86 17.34 -17.88 -4.30
N CYS A 87 18.33 -16.99 -4.32
CA CYS A 87 18.36 -15.80 -5.18
C CYS A 87 18.70 -16.15 -6.63
N LYS A 88 17.80 -16.84 -7.34
CA LYS A 88 17.80 -16.85 -8.82
C LYS A 88 16.83 -15.82 -9.42
N ASP A 89 15.97 -15.21 -8.60
CA ASP A 89 15.08 -14.10 -8.99
C ASP A 89 15.28 -12.86 -8.10
N ALA A 90 16.54 -12.44 -7.91
CA ALA A 90 16.88 -11.18 -7.24
C ALA A 90 16.46 -9.92 -8.03
N SER A 91 15.75 -10.07 -9.15
CA SER A 91 15.34 -8.97 -10.03
C SER A 91 13.92 -8.43 -9.79
N ALA A 92 13.18 -8.89 -8.78
CA ALA A 92 11.76 -8.50 -8.63
C ALA A 92 11.31 -8.12 -7.20
N PHE A 93 12.21 -7.76 -6.29
CA PHE A 93 11.80 -7.16 -5.01
C PHE A 93 11.45 -5.68 -5.22
N ALA A 94 10.24 -5.43 -5.73
CA ALA A 94 9.73 -4.09 -5.98
C ALA A 94 8.36 -3.93 -5.31
N PRO A 95 8.27 -3.79 -3.97
CA PRO A 95 6.97 -3.70 -3.31
C PRO A 95 6.15 -2.50 -3.77
N MET A 96 6.79 -1.42 -4.23
CA MET A 96 6.09 -0.27 -4.80
C MET A 96 5.47 -0.58 -6.17
N LEU A 97 6.01 -1.51 -6.96
CA LEU A 97 5.37 -1.98 -8.20
C LEU A 97 3.94 -2.47 -7.96
N LEU A 98 3.71 -3.21 -6.87
CA LEU A 98 2.38 -3.72 -6.51
C LEU A 98 1.38 -2.61 -6.22
N ILE A 99 1.84 -1.53 -5.58
CA ILE A 99 1.04 -0.32 -5.39
C ILE A 99 0.78 0.33 -6.74
N CYS A 100 1.79 0.49 -7.59
CA CYS A 100 1.66 1.05 -8.93
C CYS A 100 0.67 0.26 -9.83
N GLU A 101 0.69 -1.07 -9.78
CA GLU A 101 -0.29 -1.92 -10.49
C GLU A 101 -1.72 -1.68 -9.99
N GLY A 102 -1.87 -1.54 -8.66
CA GLY A 102 -3.15 -1.18 -8.06
C GLY A 102 -3.64 0.18 -8.53
N LEU A 103 -2.74 1.17 -8.55
CA LEU A 103 -3.02 2.52 -9.04
C LEU A 103 -3.39 2.53 -10.52
N ALA A 104 -2.71 1.74 -11.36
CA ALA A 104 -2.98 1.65 -12.80
C ALA A 104 -4.38 1.13 -13.11
N ARG A 105 -4.95 0.32 -12.22
CA ARG A 105 -6.31 -0.25 -12.36
C ARG A 105 -7.38 0.57 -11.66
N ASN A 106 -7.00 1.45 -10.73
CA ASN A 106 -7.93 2.28 -10.00
C ASN A 106 -8.41 3.46 -10.86
N THR A 107 -9.72 3.70 -10.86
CA THR A 107 -10.37 4.76 -11.67
C THR A 107 -10.93 5.91 -10.82
N SER A 108 -10.89 5.79 -9.50
CA SER A 108 -11.50 6.73 -8.55
C SER A 108 -10.49 7.71 -7.93
N LEU A 109 -9.22 7.33 -7.85
CA LEU A 109 -8.14 8.12 -7.27
C LEU A 109 -7.84 9.36 -8.11
N GLN A 110 -7.76 10.50 -7.44
CA GLN A 110 -7.43 11.79 -8.02
C GLN A 110 -6.13 12.36 -7.44
N HIS A 111 -5.81 11.96 -6.21
CA HIS A 111 -4.63 12.42 -5.49
C HIS A 111 -3.86 11.23 -4.92
N VAL A 112 -2.58 11.14 -5.27
CA VAL A 112 -1.66 10.12 -4.78
C VAL A 112 -0.36 10.79 -4.35
N ALA A 113 0.07 10.53 -3.10
CA ALA A 113 1.34 10.99 -2.57
C ALA A 113 2.21 9.79 -2.17
N LEU A 114 3.39 9.69 -2.79
CA LEU A 114 4.38 8.62 -2.59
C LEU A 114 5.76 9.19 -2.22
N ALA A 115 5.80 10.37 -1.57
CA ALA A 115 7.06 11.02 -1.24
C ALA A 115 7.88 10.12 -0.31
N HIS A 116 9.19 10.01 -0.52
CA HIS A 116 10.05 9.18 0.35
C HIS A 116 9.64 7.69 0.48
N CYS A 117 9.08 7.08 -0.57
CA CYS A 117 8.78 5.63 -0.61
C CYS A 117 9.86 4.77 -1.30
N SER A 118 11.06 5.32 -1.54
CA SER A 118 12.16 4.62 -2.26
C SER A 118 11.77 4.14 -3.67
N LEU A 119 11.03 4.96 -4.43
CA LEU A 119 10.62 4.62 -5.81
C LEU A 119 11.84 4.53 -6.74
N GLY A 120 12.11 3.33 -7.27
CA GLY A 120 13.11 3.05 -8.28
C GLY A 120 12.49 2.99 -9.68
N TYR A 121 12.88 3.90 -10.57
CA TYR A 121 12.37 3.95 -11.95
C TYR A 121 12.50 2.61 -12.70
N ALA A 122 13.61 1.90 -12.49
CA ALA A 122 13.89 0.64 -13.18
C ALA A 122 13.11 -0.57 -12.62
N ALA A 123 12.48 -0.44 -11.45
CA ALA A 123 11.85 -1.55 -10.73
C ALA A 123 10.34 -1.35 -10.53
N ASP A 124 9.89 -0.12 -10.24
CA ASP A 124 8.52 0.15 -9.77
C ASP A 124 7.54 0.62 -10.85
N PHE A 125 8.02 0.92 -12.05
CA PHE A 125 7.21 1.41 -13.18
C PHE A 125 7.27 0.50 -14.42
N LEU A 126 7.57 -0.79 -14.22
CA LEU A 126 7.53 -1.81 -15.27
C LEU A 126 6.09 -2.30 -15.55
N LEU A 127 5.17 -1.35 -15.78
CA LEU A 127 3.74 -1.60 -16.03
C LEU A 127 3.45 -2.03 -17.47
#